data_AF-A0ABD5PGL1-F1
#
_entry.id   AF-A0ABD5PGL1-F1
#
_cell.length_a   1.000
_cell.length_b   1.000
_cell.length_c   1.000
_cell.angle_alpha   90.00
_cell.angle_beta   90.00
_cell.angle_gamma   90.00
#
_symmetry.space_group_name_H-M   'P 1'
#
loop_
_entity.id
_entity.type
_entity.pdbx_description
1 polymer ?
#
loop_
_entity_poly.entity_id
_entity_poly.type
_entity_poly.pdbx_seq_one_letter_code
_entity_poly.pdbx_strand_id
1 'polypeptide(L)'
;MSTESTSSAASTEPVSSESSGRPLGDETEMRSATETRRPPGSLSPARPSLSGRSRTVLGRGVALLVAVSLVVVAAGLGAAVVAGLVLAELVPMDASAVVYAAVVTRLAFFGVAFAYVVRRLDGVDLRLPTRAERRWTLGGLLAALVLVFGALTVGRFTGVDTATTLLRPFVVADPFILLLLGVASVFVVAPAEELLFRGAVQGRLGRSFGPTTRIVLASALFAAVHALGFGFDPATAAFGLAVVFAVGVVLGTVYEGTENLAVPVLVHGLYQAALFAVAVLVVV
;
A
#
# COMPACT_ATOMS: atom_id res chain seq x y z
N MET A 1 -37.56 -64.56 11.18
CA MET A 1 -36.29 -64.05 10.63
C MET A 1 -35.85 -62.92 11.55
N SER A 2 -35.13 -63.15 12.65
CA SER A 2 -34.06 -64.18 12.88
C SER A 2 -32.91 -63.94 11.88
N THR A 3 -31.65 -63.70 12.25
CA THR A 3 -30.85 -63.92 13.48
C THR A 3 -29.88 -62.72 13.69
N GLU A 4 -29.44 -62.32 14.90
CA GLU A 4 -28.38 -62.93 15.76
C GLU A 4 -26.99 -63.00 15.06
N SER A 5 -25.81 -62.80 15.70
CA SER A 5 -25.44 -62.68 17.12
C SER A 5 -23.99 -62.16 17.29
N THR A 6 -23.70 -61.42 18.40
CA THR A 6 -22.45 -61.30 19.22
C THR A 6 -21.04 -61.25 18.54
N SER A 7 -19.85 -61.06 19.14
CA SER A 7 -19.25 -61.09 20.50
C SER A 7 -17.91 -60.30 20.44
N SER A 8 -17.16 -59.89 21.49
CA SER A 8 -17.30 -59.92 22.97
C SER A 8 -16.31 -58.91 23.64
N ALA A 9 -16.08 -59.06 24.95
CA ALA A 9 -15.06 -58.44 25.83
C ALA A 9 -13.59 -58.68 25.37
N ALA A 10 -12.59 -57.82 25.62
CA ALA A 10 -12.11 -57.19 26.86
C ALA A 10 -11.50 -58.19 27.87
N SER A 11 -10.24 -57.96 28.27
CA SER A 11 -9.57 -58.62 29.40
C SER A 11 -8.40 -57.77 29.91
N THR A 12 -8.49 -57.37 31.18
CA THR A 12 -7.44 -56.79 32.02
C THR A 12 -6.56 -57.88 32.63
N GLU A 13 -5.37 -57.54 33.15
CA GLU A 13 -4.90 -57.83 34.54
C GLU A 13 -3.43 -57.34 34.75
N PRO A 14 -2.93 -57.17 36.01
CA PRO A 14 -1.77 -56.32 36.34
C PRO A 14 -0.67 -57.02 37.22
N VAL A 15 0.02 -56.26 38.12
CA VAL A 15 0.94 -56.69 39.24
C VAL A 15 2.42 -56.91 38.81
N SER A 16 3.51 -56.56 39.55
CA SER A 16 3.84 -56.05 40.93
C SER A 16 5.07 -55.08 40.89
N SER A 17 5.19 -54.05 41.75
CA SER A 17 6.04 -53.93 42.99
C SER A 17 7.57 -54.12 42.81
N GLU A 18 8.53 -53.43 43.47
CA GLU A 18 8.53 -52.53 44.66
C GLU A 18 9.88 -51.76 44.85
N SER A 19 9.99 -50.88 45.87
CA SER A 19 11.25 -50.31 46.45
C SER A 19 12.00 -49.24 45.61
N SER A 20 12.65 -48.17 46.11
CA SER A 20 13.01 -47.64 47.46
C SER A 20 13.06 -46.08 47.36
N GLY A 21 12.59 -45.26 48.31
CA GLY A 21 13.35 -44.81 49.50
C GLY A 21 14.09 -43.45 49.31
N ARG A 22 13.60 -42.37 49.93
CA ARG A 22 14.36 -41.11 50.21
C ARG A 22 14.69 -41.07 51.71
N PRO A 23 15.77 -40.38 52.16
CA PRO A 23 15.61 -38.98 52.60
C PRO A 23 16.86 -38.08 52.39
N LEU A 24 16.82 -36.88 53.01
CA LEU A 24 17.82 -35.80 52.95
C LEU A 24 18.91 -35.94 54.05
N GLY A 25 20.00 -35.17 53.94
CA GLY A 25 20.78 -34.67 55.09
C GLY A 25 22.29 -34.58 54.90
N ASP A 26 22.86 -33.42 55.29
CA ASP A 26 24.24 -33.17 55.78
C ASP A 26 25.50 -33.54 54.96
N GLU A 27 26.65 -32.91 55.18
CA GLU A 27 26.98 -31.49 55.46
C GLU A 27 28.51 -31.31 55.23
N THR A 28 28.96 -30.06 55.13
CA THR A 28 30.35 -29.63 55.47
C THR A 28 31.55 -30.33 54.81
N GLU A 29 32.16 -29.68 53.79
CA GLU A 29 33.63 -29.47 53.81
C GLU A 29 34.10 -28.17 53.10
N MET A 30 34.06 -27.10 53.87
CA MET A 30 34.96 -25.94 53.87
C MET A 30 36.16 -25.93 52.88
N ARG A 31 36.07 -25.14 51.79
CA ARG A 31 37.26 -24.63 51.06
C ARG A 31 37.24 -23.12 50.83
N SER A 32 37.93 -22.46 51.75
CA SER A 32 38.54 -21.12 51.73
C SER A 32 38.49 -20.29 50.43
N ALA A 33 37.86 -19.12 50.57
CA ALA A 33 38.21 -17.81 50.00
C ALA A 33 39.25 -17.71 48.85
N THR A 34 38.82 -17.14 47.73
CA THR A 34 39.57 -16.11 47.00
C THR A 34 38.57 -15.12 46.38
N GLU A 35 38.06 -14.21 47.20
CA GLU A 35 37.23 -13.10 46.72
C GLU A 35 38.12 -12.02 46.10
N THR A 36 38.23 -12.03 44.76
CA THR A 36 38.99 -11.02 44.02
C THR A 36 38.26 -9.68 44.06
N ARG A 37 38.57 -8.89 45.09
CA ARG A 37 38.06 -7.55 45.35
C ARG A 37 38.34 -6.62 44.15
N ARG A 38 37.35 -6.43 43.28
CA ARG A 38 37.45 -5.45 42.16
C ARG A 38 37.55 -4.03 42.73
N PRO A 39 38.46 -3.17 42.21
CA PRO A 39 38.54 -1.79 42.66
C PRO A 39 37.30 -0.99 42.22
N PRO A 40 36.74 -0.11 43.07
CA PRO A 40 35.68 0.78 42.67
C PRO A 40 36.23 1.92 41.80
N GLY A 41 35.64 2.14 40.63
CA GLY A 41 35.94 3.33 39.80
C GLY A 41 36.58 3.04 38.46
N SER A 42 35.78 2.59 37.49
CA SER A 42 35.91 3.08 36.11
C SER A 42 34.53 3.22 35.48
N LEU A 43 33.86 4.35 35.77
CA LEU A 43 32.79 4.83 34.91
C LEU A 43 33.43 5.27 33.58
N SER A 44 33.64 4.32 32.67
CA SER A 44 33.91 4.65 31.28
C SER A 44 32.75 5.54 30.82
N PRO A 45 33.01 6.77 30.31
CA PRO A 45 31.94 7.61 29.81
C PRO A 45 31.26 6.84 28.68
N ALA A 46 29.97 6.57 28.84
CA ALA A 46 29.18 5.84 27.87
C ALA A 46 29.21 6.63 26.55
N ARG A 47 30.12 6.25 25.65
CA ARG A 47 30.25 6.88 24.33
C ARG A 47 28.89 6.77 23.66
N PRO A 48 28.21 7.88 23.32
CA PRO A 48 26.92 7.80 22.66
C PRO A 48 27.08 6.98 21.39
N SER A 49 26.22 5.98 21.19
CA SER A 49 26.37 5.01 20.11
C SER A 49 26.01 5.64 18.75
N LEU A 50 26.97 6.41 18.22
CA LEU A 50 26.89 7.03 16.89
C LEU A 50 26.60 6.00 15.78
N SER A 51 26.98 4.73 16.01
CA SER A 51 26.65 3.57 15.17
C SER A 51 25.15 3.23 15.10
N GLY A 52 24.37 3.48 16.15
CA GLY A 52 22.93 3.24 16.15
C GLY A 52 22.18 4.27 15.31
N ARG A 53 22.47 5.57 15.55
CA ARG A 53 21.83 6.68 14.84
C ARG A 53 22.16 6.66 13.34
N SER A 54 23.41 6.40 12.96
CA SER A 54 23.83 6.33 11.55
C SER A 54 23.16 5.19 10.79
N ARG A 55 23.04 3.99 11.39
CA ARG A 55 22.32 2.85 10.79
C ARG A 55 20.85 3.16 10.53
N THR A 56 20.16 3.81 11.48
CA THR A 56 18.75 4.19 11.31
C THR A 56 18.56 5.26 10.22
N VAL A 57 19.45 6.26 10.14
CA VAL A 57 19.43 7.28 9.08
C VAL A 57 19.68 6.65 7.71
N LEU A 58 20.69 5.77 7.58
CA LEU A 58 20.97 5.04 6.35
C LEU A 58 19.79 4.16 5.93
N GLY A 59 19.19 3.41 6.85
CA GLY A 59 18.02 2.56 6.57
C GLY A 59 16.83 3.35 6.01
N ARG A 60 16.55 4.54 6.58
CA ARG A 60 15.53 5.48 6.09
C ARG A 60 15.87 6.07 4.72
N GLY A 61 17.13 6.46 4.50
CA GLY A 61 17.60 6.94 3.20
C GLY A 61 17.43 5.89 2.09
N VAL A 62 17.86 4.65 2.35
CA VAL A 62 17.67 3.52 1.42
C VAL A 62 16.19 3.18 1.24
N ALA A 63 15.34 3.33 2.26
CA ALA A 63 13.90 3.14 2.14
C ALA A 63 13.25 4.14 1.19
N LEU A 64 13.60 5.43 1.35
CA LEU A 64 13.12 6.49 0.48
C LEU A 64 13.66 6.35 -0.95
N LEU A 65 14.95 6.04 -1.11
CA LEU A 65 15.56 5.82 -2.43
C LEU A 65 14.86 4.69 -3.18
N VAL A 66 14.63 3.53 -2.55
CA VAL A 66 13.92 2.41 -3.19
C VAL A 66 12.46 2.78 -3.51
N ALA A 67 11.77 3.50 -2.62
CA ALA A 67 10.41 3.97 -2.88
C ALA A 67 10.34 4.91 -4.10
N VAL A 68 11.25 5.88 -4.21
CA VAL A 68 11.37 6.76 -5.38
C VAL A 68 11.74 5.96 -6.64
N SER A 69 12.72 5.06 -6.55
CA SER A 69 13.14 4.23 -7.69
C SER A 69 12.01 3.36 -8.24
N LEU A 70 11.15 2.78 -7.38
CA LEU A 70 9.99 2.00 -7.83
C LEU A 70 9.04 2.84 -8.68
N VAL A 71 8.74 4.06 -8.23
CA VAL A 71 7.84 4.98 -8.92
C VAL A 71 8.45 5.47 -10.24
N VAL A 72 9.74 5.84 -10.24
CA VAL A 72 10.46 6.28 -11.44
C VAL A 72 10.59 5.16 -12.47
N VAL A 73 10.90 3.92 -12.05
CA VAL A 73 11.00 2.77 -12.96
C VAL A 73 9.63 2.39 -13.51
N ALA A 74 8.56 2.41 -12.70
CA ALA A 74 7.20 2.15 -13.16
C ALA A 74 6.72 3.18 -14.20
N ALA A 75 6.91 4.48 -13.93
CA ALA A 75 6.56 5.55 -14.85
C ALA A 75 7.43 5.57 -16.11
N GLY A 76 8.75 5.41 -15.97
CA GLY A 76 9.69 5.38 -17.08
C GLY A 76 9.45 4.17 -18.00
N LEU A 77 9.18 2.99 -17.46
CA LEU A 77 8.84 1.81 -18.26
C LEU A 77 7.51 1.99 -18.99
N GLY A 78 6.47 2.49 -18.31
CA GLY A 78 5.17 2.77 -18.93
C GLY A 78 5.30 3.75 -20.11
N ALA A 79 5.98 4.88 -19.89
CA ALA A 79 6.24 5.87 -20.92
C ALA A 79 7.08 5.32 -22.09
N ALA A 80 8.12 4.51 -21.80
CA ALA A 80 8.96 3.90 -22.83
C ALA A 80 8.19 2.89 -23.70
N VAL A 81 7.30 2.08 -23.11
CA VAL A 81 6.45 1.15 -23.87
C VAL A 81 5.46 1.92 -24.74
N VAL A 82 4.79 2.95 -24.20
CA VAL A 82 3.88 3.81 -24.99
C VAL A 82 4.61 4.47 -26.16
N ALA A 83 5.78 5.06 -25.92
CA ALA A 83 6.59 5.67 -26.97
C ALA A 83 7.02 4.65 -28.04
N GLY A 84 7.45 3.45 -27.63
CA GLY A 84 7.81 2.37 -28.56
C GLY A 84 6.64 1.88 -29.42
N LEU A 85 5.44 1.76 -28.84
CA LEU A 85 4.23 1.38 -29.58
C LEU A 85 3.78 2.46 -30.59
N VAL A 86 3.91 3.74 -30.23
CA VAL A 86 3.64 4.87 -31.14
C VAL A 86 4.66 4.93 -32.28
N LEU A 87 5.95 4.77 -31.97
CA LEU A 87 7.03 4.74 -32.97
C LEU A 87 6.96 3.53 -33.92
N ALA A 88 6.30 2.46 -33.50
CA ALA A 88 6.03 1.27 -34.32
C ALA A 88 4.70 1.35 -35.09
N GLU A 89 3.99 2.48 -35.05
CA GLU A 89 2.68 2.69 -35.69
C GLU A 89 1.59 1.69 -35.23
N LEU A 90 1.75 1.10 -34.04
CA LEU A 90 0.85 0.09 -33.47
C LEU A 90 -0.33 0.66 -32.66
N VAL A 91 -0.37 1.98 -32.46
CA VAL A 91 -1.43 2.69 -31.72
C VAL A 91 -2.11 3.69 -32.66
N PRO A 92 -3.45 3.63 -32.84
CA PRO A 92 -4.18 4.65 -33.59
C PRO A 92 -3.95 6.04 -32.99
N MET A 93 -3.55 7.01 -33.81
CA MET A 93 -3.30 8.39 -33.37
C MET A 93 -4.61 9.21 -33.31
N ASP A 94 -5.58 8.67 -32.58
CA ASP A 94 -6.91 9.25 -32.35
C ASP A 94 -7.21 9.39 -30.85
N ALA A 95 -8.47 9.64 -30.49
CA ALA A 95 -8.94 9.76 -29.11
C ALA A 95 -8.59 8.53 -28.23
N SER A 96 -8.57 7.33 -28.81
CA SER A 96 -8.27 6.08 -28.11
C SER A 96 -6.80 5.98 -27.69
N ALA A 97 -5.89 6.69 -28.36
CA ALA A 97 -4.45 6.73 -28.02
C ALA A 97 -4.22 7.04 -26.53
N VAL A 98 -5.01 7.96 -25.96
CA VAL A 98 -4.88 8.37 -24.56
C VAL A 98 -5.36 7.27 -23.61
N VAL A 99 -6.40 6.51 -23.99
CA VAL A 99 -6.88 5.34 -23.24
C VAL A 99 -5.83 4.22 -23.28
N TYR A 100 -5.27 3.92 -24.46
CA TYR A 100 -4.16 2.97 -24.60
C TYR A 100 -2.95 3.39 -23.75
N ALA A 101 -2.52 4.64 -23.84
CA ALA A 101 -1.38 5.16 -23.07
C ALA A 101 -1.62 5.06 -21.55
N ALA A 102 -2.84 5.38 -21.09
CA ALA A 102 -3.23 5.24 -19.70
C ALA A 102 -3.16 3.77 -19.25
N VAL A 103 -3.81 2.85 -19.97
CA VAL A 103 -3.85 1.42 -19.65
C VAL A 103 -2.44 0.81 -19.65
N VAL A 104 -1.65 1.02 -20.71
CA VAL A 104 -0.28 0.48 -20.83
C VAL A 104 0.62 0.97 -19.69
N THR A 105 0.53 2.25 -19.33
CA THR A 105 1.29 2.81 -18.20
C THR A 105 0.90 2.14 -16.88
N ARG A 106 -0.38 1.84 -16.67
CA ARG A 106 -0.85 1.15 -15.46
C ARG A 106 -0.47 -0.33 -15.44
N LEU A 107 -0.43 -1.01 -16.58
CA LEU A 107 0.13 -2.36 -16.66
C LEU A 107 1.63 -2.39 -16.30
N ALA A 108 2.40 -1.36 -16.66
CA ALA A 108 3.79 -1.21 -16.20
C ALA A 108 3.90 -0.97 -14.68
N PHE A 109 3.00 -0.16 -14.11
CA PHE A 109 2.92 0.04 -12.65
C PHE A 109 2.64 -1.28 -11.93
N PHE A 110 1.62 -2.03 -12.39
CA PHE A 110 1.27 -3.34 -11.84
C PHE A 110 2.44 -4.31 -11.94
N GLY A 111 3.09 -4.41 -13.11
CA GLY A 111 4.22 -5.32 -13.35
C GLY A 111 5.42 -5.05 -12.44
N VAL A 112 5.84 -3.79 -12.33
CA VAL A 112 6.95 -3.38 -11.45
C VAL A 112 6.60 -3.59 -9.97
N ALA A 113 5.39 -3.21 -9.57
CA ALA A 113 4.93 -3.37 -8.20
C ALA A 113 4.81 -4.85 -7.79
N PHE A 114 4.16 -5.67 -8.61
CA PHE A 114 4.02 -7.11 -8.41
C PHE A 114 5.38 -7.81 -8.32
N ALA A 115 6.28 -7.52 -9.29
CA ALA A 115 7.62 -8.09 -9.34
C ALA A 115 8.46 -7.72 -8.11
N TYR A 116 8.24 -6.53 -7.54
CA TYR A 116 8.89 -6.09 -6.30
C TYR A 116 8.26 -6.71 -5.06
N VAL A 117 6.93 -6.67 -4.92
CA VAL A 117 6.17 -7.25 -3.82
C VAL A 117 6.55 -8.72 -3.64
N VAL A 118 6.49 -9.53 -4.72
CA VAL A 118 6.71 -10.99 -4.62
C VAL A 118 8.18 -11.38 -4.39
N ARG A 119 9.15 -10.51 -4.74
CA ARG A 119 10.59 -10.80 -4.58
C ARG A 119 11.23 -10.16 -3.36
N ARG A 120 10.64 -9.09 -2.82
CA ARG A 120 11.26 -8.23 -1.81
C ARG A 120 10.37 -7.96 -0.61
N LEU A 121 9.06 -8.17 -0.70
CA LEU A 121 8.11 -8.09 0.41
C LEU A 121 7.52 -9.48 0.70
N ASP A 122 6.74 -9.57 1.77
CA ASP A 122 6.10 -10.79 2.27
C ASP A 122 4.74 -11.03 1.59
N GLY A 123 4.54 -10.44 0.40
CA GLY A 123 3.25 -10.37 -0.29
C GLY A 123 2.42 -9.12 0.04
N VAL A 124 1.15 -9.15 -0.38
CA VAL A 124 0.07 -8.24 0.00
C VAL A 124 -1.19 -9.08 0.20
N ASP A 125 -2.01 -8.78 1.21
CA ASP A 125 -3.30 -9.43 1.37
C ASP A 125 -4.31 -8.84 0.37
N LEU A 126 -5.04 -9.71 -0.33
CA LEU A 126 -6.03 -9.36 -1.34
C LEU A 126 -7.24 -10.28 -1.18
N ARG A 127 -8.24 -9.80 -0.44
CA ARG A 127 -9.43 -10.58 -0.08
C ARG A 127 -10.68 -9.71 -0.07
N LEU A 128 -11.86 -10.32 -0.20
CA LEU A 128 -13.12 -9.59 -0.16
C LEU A 128 -13.31 -8.86 1.20
N PRO A 129 -13.76 -7.59 1.21
CA PRO A 129 -13.90 -6.83 2.44
C PRO A 129 -14.85 -7.48 3.48
N THR A 130 -14.33 -7.66 4.70
CA THR A 130 -15.13 -8.11 5.85
C THR A 130 -16.25 -7.13 6.20
N ARG A 131 -17.18 -7.52 7.09
CA ARG A 131 -18.25 -6.61 7.56
C ARG A 131 -17.72 -5.33 8.19
N ALA A 132 -16.57 -5.39 8.86
CA ALA A 132 -15.88 -4.23 9.42
C ALA A 132 -15.19 -3.39 8.34
N GLU A 133 -14.48 -4.04 7.40
CA GLU A 133 -13.79 -3.36 6.29
C GLU A 133 -14.75 -2.67 5.31
N ARG A 134 -16.01 -3.12 5.18
CA ARG A 134 -17.02 -2.36 4.43
C ARG A 134 -17.31 -0.98 5.03
N ARG A 135 -17.13 -0.79 6.34
CA ARG A 135 -17.22 0.54 6.97
C ARG A 135 -16.02 1.41 6.60
N TRP A 136 -14.82 0.82 6.52
CA TRP A 136 -13.62 1.48 5.99
C TRP A 136 -13.76 1.82 4.50
N THR A 137 -14.35 0.92 3.70
CA THR A 137 -14.63 1.16 2.28
C THR A 137 -15.61 2.34 2.11
N LEU A 138 -16.73 2.32 2.83
CA LEU A 138 -17.72 3.40 2.75
C LEU A 138 -17.18 4.72 3.29
N GLY A 139 -16.50 4.71 4.45
CA GLY A 139 -15.89 5.90 5.03
C GLY A 139 -14.80 6.50 4.15
N GLY A 140 -13.94 5.67 3.56
CA GLY A 140 -12.92 6.09 2.61
C GLY A 140 -13.51 6.66 1.32
N LEU A 141 -14.55 6.01 0.77
CA LEU A 141 -15.26 6.49 -0.42
C LEU A 141 -15.92 7.86 -0.17
N LEU A 142 -16.65 8.00 0.94
CA LEU A 142 -17.28 9.27 1.31
C LEU A 142 -16.23 10.35 1.58
N ALA A 143 -15.12 10.04 2.25
CA ALA A 143 -14.03 10.99 2.47
C ALA A 143 -13.38 11.45 1.15
N ALA A 144 -13.10 10.53 0.22
CA ALA A 144 -12.55 10.87 -1.10
C ALA A 144 -13.52 11.74 -1.92
N LEU A 145 -14.81 11.40 -1.95
CA LEU A 145 -15.83 12.18 -2.65
C LEU A 145 -16.01 13.58 -2.03
N VAL A 146 -16.07 13.70 -0.69
CA VAL A 146 -16.15 14.99 0.00
C VAL A 146 -14.92 15.85 -0.27
N LEU A 147 -13.71 15.27 -0.23
CA LEU A 147 -12.47 15.98 -0.57
C LEU A 147 -12.49 16.50 -2.01
N VAL A 148 -12.86 15.68 -2.99
CA VAL A 148 -12.85 16.10 -4.40
C VAL A 148 -13.96 17.09 -4.69
N PHE A 149 -15.22 16.84 -4.32
CA PHE A 149 -16.30 17.80 -4.56
C PHE A 149 -16.13 19.11 -3.77
N GLY A 150 -15.56 19.04 -2.56
CA GLY A 150 -15.15 20.22 -1.80
C GLY A 150 -14.06 21.02 -2.53
N ALA A 151 -13.04 20.35 -3.06
CA ALA A 151 -12.00 21.00 -3.85
C ALA A 151 -12.53 21.60 -5.16
N LEU A 152 -13.45 20.93 -5.87
CA LEU A 152 -14.11 21.49 -7.05
C LEU A 152 -14.95 22.73 -6.70
N THR A 153 -15.58 22.74 -5.52
CA THR A 153 -16.31 23.90 -5.01
C THR A 153 -15.36 25.07 -4.71
N VAL A 154 -14.23 24.80 -4.03
CA VAL A 154 -13.19 25.82 -3.76
C VAL A 154 -12.60 26.36 -5.07
N GLY A 155 -12.29 25.50 -6.04
CA GLY A 155 -11.75 25.87 -7.35
C GLY A 155 -12.63 26.87 -8.10
N ARG A 156 -13.96 26.74 -8.01
CA ARG A 156 -14.92 27.71 -8.59
C ARG A 156 -14.81 29.11 -7.98
N PHE A 157 -14.45 29.24 -6.70
CA PHE A 157 -14.28 30.54 -6.04
C PHE A 157 -12.86 31.11 -6.20
N THR A 158 -11.85 30.28 -6.42
CA THR A 158 -10.46 30.71 -6.65
C THR A 158 -10.10 30.89 -8.12
N GLY A 159 -10.97 30.49 -9.05
CA GLY A 159 -10.71 30.48 -10.50
C GLY A 159 -9.83 29.32 -10.96
N VAL A 160 -9.57 28.33 -10.10
CA VAL A 160 -8.71 27.17 -10.39
C VAL A 160 -9.54 25.99 -10.87
N ASP A 161 -9.53 25.72 -12.17
CA ASP A 161 -10.30 24.63 -12.79
C ASP A 161 -9.43 23.40 -13.12
N THR A 162 -9.21 22.57 -12.10
CA THR A 162 -8.52 21.28 -12.24
C THR A 162 -9.33 20.25 -13.02
N ALA A 163 -10.67 20.29 -12.96
CA ALA A 163 -11.52 19.32 -13.64
C ALA A 163 -11.48 19.50 -15.15
N THR A 164 -11.69 20.72 -15.64
CA THR A 164 -11.58 21.01 -17.08
C THR A 164 -10.16 20.75 -17.57
N THR A 165 -9.13 21.12 -16.79
CA THR A 165 -7.73 20.86 -17.16
C THR A 165 -7.44 19.37 -17.40
N LEU A 166 -7.92 18.49 -16.50
CA LEU A 166 -7.73 17.03 -16.62
C LEU A 166 -8.64 16.38 -17.67
N LEU A 167 -9.90 16.81 -17.76
CA LEU A 167 -10.94 16.08 -18.51
C LEU A 167 -11.16 16.60 -19.94
N ARG A 168 -10.79 17.86 -20.23
CA ARG A 168 -11.03 18.48 -21.56
C ARG A 168 -10.51 17.66 -22.74
N PRO A 169 -9.32 17.03 -22.72
CA PRO A 169 -8.84 16.22 -23.85
C PRO A 169 -9.78 15.06 -24.20
N PHE A 170 -10.39 14.44 -23.19
CA PHE A 170 -11.36 13.34 -23.36
C PHE A 170 -12.73 13.87 -23.78
N VAL A 171 -13.23 14.89 -23.08
CA VAL A 171 -14.55 15.51 -23.32
C VAL A 171 -14.68 16.06 -24.74
N VAL A 172 -13.64 16.71 -25.27
CA VAL A 172 -13.64 17.26 -26.63
C VAL A 172 -13.58 16.16 -27.69
N ALA A 173 -13.04 14.99 -27.37
CA ALA A 173 -12.89 13.89 -28.30
C ALA A 173 -14.14 13.00 -28.36
N ASP A 174 -14.59 12.51 -27.21
CA ASP A 174 -15.89 11.85 -27.00
C ASP A 174 -16.15 11.78 -25.47
N PRO A 175 -17.21 12.42 -24.92
CA PRO A 175 -17.52 12.36 -23.50
C PRO A 175 -17.78 10.93 -22.99
N PHE A 176 -18.24 10.00 -23.83
CA PHE A 176 -18.49 8.61 -23.42
C PHE A 176 -17.20 7.83 -23.13
N ILE A 177 -16.02 8.29 -23.58
CA ILE A 177 -14.72 7.76 -23.16
C ILE A 177 -14.55 7.82 -21.63
N LEU A 178 -15.16 8.81 -20.95
CA LEU A 178 -15.12 8.90 -19.49
C LEU A 178 -15.80 7.69 -18.81
N LEU A 179 -16.85 7.11 -19.41
CA LEU A 179 -17.48 5.90 -18.87
C LEU A 179 -16.55 4.68 -19.02
N LEU A 180 -15.87 4.56 -20.17
CA LEU A 180 -14.85 3.53 -20.40
C LEU A 180 -13.68 3.67 -19.42
N LEU A 181 -13.22 4.90 -19.17
CA LEU A 181 -12.22 5.20 -18.15
C LEU A 181 -12.71 4.86 -16.74
N GLY A 182 -14.00 5.07 -16.42
CA GLY A 182 -14.59 4.62 -15.16
C GLY A 182 -14.51 3.11 -14.95
N VAL A 183 -14.86 2.33 -15.97
CA VAL A 183 -14.72 0.86 -15.94
C VAL A 183 -13.24 0.46 -15.83
N ALA A 184 -12.37 1.03 -16.68
CA ALA A 184 -10.94 0.78 -16.64
C ALA A 184 -10.32 1.18 -15.28
N SER A 185 -10.90 2.15 -14.58
CA SER A 185 -10.38 2.60 -13.29
C SER A 185 -10.69 1.66 -12.14
N VAL A 186 -11.84 0.99 -12.17
CA VAL A 186 -12.17 -0.08 -11.21
C VAL A 186 -11.30 -1.32 -11.43
N PHE A 187 -11.07 -1.73 -12.68
CA PHE A 187 -10.44 -3.02 -13.01
C PHE A 187 -8.95 -2.98 -13.36
N VAL A 188 -8.40 -1.82 -13.72
CA VAL A 188 -7.00 -1.66 -14.14
C VAL A 188 -6.29 -0.55 -13.38
N VAL A 189 -6.82 0.68 -13.35
CA VAL A 189 -6.10 1.83 -12.78
C VAL A 189 -5.94 1.72 -11.27
N ALA A 190 -7.03 1.59 -10.52
CA ALA A 190 -6.95 1.45 -9.06
C ALA A 190 -6.16 0.19 -8.64
N PRO A 191 -6.39 -1.02 -9.21
CA PRO A 191 -5.56 -2.19 -8.89
C PRO A 191 -4.05 -1.98 -9.11
N ALA A 192 -3.66 -1.37 -10.24
CA ALA A 192 -2.26 -1.11 -10.55
C ALA A 192 -1.62 -0.06 -9.63
N GLU A 193 -2.32 1.06 -9.42
CA GLU A 193 -1.81 2.17 -8.60
C GLU A 193 -1.80 1.80 -7.12
N GLU A 194 -2.82 1.16 -6.57
CA GLU A 194 -2.79 0.70 -5.18
C GLU A 194 -1.70 -0.37 -4.95
N LEU A 195 -1.50 -1.31 -5.89
CA LEU A 195 -0.41 -2.28 -5.76
C LEU A 195 0.96 -1.59 -5.73
N LEU A 196 1.18 -0.55 -6.55
CA LEU A 196 2.42 0.23 -6.53
C LEU A 196 2.56 1.07 -5.26
N PHE A 197 1.57 1.89 -4.93
CA PHE A 197 1.71 2.89 -3.87
C PHE A 197 1.48 2.32 -2.46
N ARG A 198 0.52 1.40 -2.28
CA ARG A 198 0.14 0.86 -0.97
C ARG A 198 0.83 -0.49 -0.73
N GLY A 199 0.83 -1.36 -1.74
CA GLY A 199 1.60 -2.61 -1.71
C GLY A 199 3.12 -2.39 -1.66
N ALA A 200 3.71 -1.91 -2.76
CA ALA A 200 5.16 -1.83 -2.90
C ALA A 200 5.80 -0.66 -2.12
N VAL A 201 5.32 0.57 -2.31
CA VAL A 201 5.93 1.80 -1.77
C VAL A 201 5.67 1.97 -0.27
N GLN A 202 4.40 2.02 0.17
CA GLN A 202 4.06 2.13 1.60
C GLN A 202 4.58 0.90 2.39
N GLY A 203 4.49 -0.31 1.83
CA GLY A 203 5.10 -1.51 2.38
C GLY A 203 6.62 -1.40 2.57
N ARG A 204 7.38 -0.90 1.57
CA ARG A 204 8.83 -0.68 1.72
C ARG A 204 9.17 0.40 2.72
N LEU A 205 8.42 1.50 2.75
CA LEU A 205 8.61 2.59 3.71
C LEU A 205 8.32 2.11 5.15
N GLY A 206 7.35 1.21 5.33
CA GLY A 206 7.01 0.58 6.61
C GLY A 206 8.14 -0.18 7.30
N ARG A 207 9.21 -0.54 6.58
CA ARG A 207 10.41 -1.15 7.17
C ARG A 207 11.35 -0.17 7.87
N SER A 208 11.07 1.13 7.83
CA SER A 208 11.97 2.18 8.34
C SER A 208 11.26 3.42 8.90
N PHE A 209 9.94 3.50 8.68
CA PHE A 209 9.06 4.60 9.07
C PHE A 209 7.78 4.05 9.71
N GLY A 210 7.22 4.76 10.69
CA GLY A 210 5.94 4.41 11.30
C GLY A 210 4.72 4.74 10.41
N PRO A 211 3.51 4.31 10.80
CA PRO A 211 2.25 4.45 10.04
C PRO A 211 2.05 5.81 9.36
N THR A 212 2.00 6.89 10.13
CA THR A 212 1.76 8.25 9.63
C THR A 212 2.80 8.66 8.58
N THR A 213 4.08 8.38 8.82
CA THR A 213 5.16 8.78 7.91
C THR A 213 5.16 7.93 6.63
N ARG A 214 4.86 6.63 6.70
CA ARG A 214 4.76 5.79 5.49
C ARG A 214 3.57 6.19 4.61
N ILE A 215 2.43 6.53 5.20
CA ILE A 215 1.25 7.07 4.49
C ILE A 215 1.60 8.40 3.81
N VAL A 216 2.13 9.38 4.55
CA VAL A 216 2.44 10.71 4.00
C VAL A 216 3.46 10.63 2.86
N LEU A 217 4.54 9.87 3.02
CA LEU A 217 5.56 9.71 1.97
C LEU A 217 5.03 8.98 0.73
N ALA A 218 4.24 7.91 0.91
CA ALA A 218 3.60 7.21 -0.22
C ALA A 218 2.59 8.13 -0.95
N SER A 219 1.84 8.93 -0.21
CA SER A 219 0.86 9.89 -0.76
C SER A 219 1.52 11.04 -1.50
N ALA A 220 2.70 11.50 -1.04
CA ALA A 220 3.48 12.51 -1.74
C ALA A 220 4.04 11.97 -3.07
N LEU A 221 4.51 10.72 -3.11
CA LEU A 221 4.95 10.06 -4.34
C LEU A 221 3.77 9.80 -5.30
N PHE A 222 2.61 9.45 -4.77
CA PHE A 222 1.36 9.30 -5.53
C PHE A 222 0.93 10.64 -6.17
N ALA A 223 0.97 11.74 -5.43
CA ALA A 223 0.74 13.06 -5.99
C ALA A 223 1.78 13.43 -7.06
N ALA A 224 3.07 13.20 -6.80
CA ALA A 224 4.14 13.58 -7.72
C ALA A 224 3.99 13.02 -9.15
N VAL A 225 3.52 11.77 -9.33
CA VAL A 225 3.29 11.21 -10.67
C VAL A 225 2.11 11.84 -11.42
N HIS A 226 1.21 12.54 -10.73
CA HIS A 226 0.09 13.25 -11.33
C HIS A 226 0.44 14.69 -11.78
N ALA A 227 1.65 15.19 -11.46
CA ALA A 227 2.03 16.58 -11.74
C ALA A 227 1.87 16.99 -13.21
N LEU A 228 2.22 16.08 -14.14
CA LEU A 228 2.12 16.32 -15.59
C LEU A 228 0.66 16.43 -16.10
N GLY A 229 -0.32 15.96 -15.33
CA GLY A 229 -1.74 16.02 -15.71
C GLY A 229 -2.39 17.40 -15.53
N PHE A 230 -1.87 18.24 -14.63
CA PHE A 230 -2.46 19.54 -14.30
C PHE A 230 -1.95 20.70 -15.18
N GLY A 231 -1.27 20.39 -16.29
CA GLY A 231 -0.72 21.40 -17.20
C GLY A 231 0.44 22.19 -16.61
N PHE A 232 0.66 23.41 -17.13
CA PHE A 232 1.80 24.25 -16.79
C PHE A 232 1.45 25.44 -15.87
N ASP A 233 0.18 25.66 -15.54
CA ASP A 233 -0.21 26.70 -14.59
C ASP A 233 0.18 26.30 -13.14
N PRO A 234 1.06 27.05 -12.45
CA PRO A 234 1.54 26.66 -11.13
C PRO A 234 0.45 26.60 -10.06
N ALA A 235 -0.59 27.45 -10.16
CA ALA A 235 -1.68 27.48 -9.18
C ALA A 235 -2.56 26.23 -9.31
N THR A 236 -2.98 25.89 -10.52
CA THR A 236 -3.76 24.69 -10.86
C THR A 236 -2.98 23.42 -10.56
N ALA A 237 -1.69 23.38 -10.90
CA ALA A 237 -0.82 22.26 -10.56
C ALA A 237 -0.67 22.07 -9.04
N ALA A 238 -0.35 23.13 -8.29
CA ALA A 238 -0.20 23.03 -6.83
C ALA A 238 -1.50 22.63 -6.13
N PHE A 239 -2.64 23.22 -6.54
CA PHE A 239 -3.96 22.88 -5.99
C PHE A 239 -4.36 21.45 -6.31
N GLY A 240 -4.24 21.03 -7.58
CA GLY A 240 -4.52 19.66 -8.02
C GLY A 240 -3.67 18.61 -7.30
N LEU A 241 -2.37 18.88 -7.16
CA LEU A 241 -1.45 18.02 -6.42
C LEU A 241 -1.80 17.92 -4.94
N ALA A 242 -2.24 19.01 -4.30
CA ALA A 242 -2.70 18.98 -2.91
C ALA A 242 -3.96 18.11 -2.72
N VAL A 243 -4.89 18.15 -3.69
CA VAL A 243 -6.10 17.29 -3.69
C VAL A 243 -5.72 15.82 -3.89
N VAL A 244 -4.86 15.51 -4.87
CA VAL A 244 -4.38 14.14 -5.12
C VAL A 244 -3.59 13.60 -3.91
N PHE A 245 -2.80 14.45 -3.25
CA PHE A 245 -2.13 14.10 -1.99
C PHE A 245 -3.14 13.77 -0.88
N ALA A 246 -4.18 14.58 -0.68
CA ALA A 246 -5.20 14.36 0.33
C ALA A 246 -6.00 13.06 0.09
N VAL A 247 -6.41 12.80 -1.15
CA VAL A 247 -6.99 11.51 -1.55
C VAL A 247 -6.00 10.37 -1.32
N GLY A 248 -4.73 10.59 -1.65
CA GLY A 248 -3.64 9.65 -1.42
C GLY A 248 -3.52 9.23 0.05
N VAL A 249 -3.67 10.18 0.98
CA VAL A 249 -3.68 9.95 2.44
C VAL A 249 -4.91 9.17 2.87
N VAL A 250 -6.10 9.43 2.31
CA VAL A 250 -7.31 8.62 2.58
C VAL A 250 -7.07 7.16 2.19
N LEU A 251 -6.60 6.92 0.97
CA LEU A 251 -6.32 5.57 0.47
C LEU A 251 -5.23 4.85 1.30
N GLY A 252 -4.14 5.56 1.63
CA GLY A 252 -3.08 5.03 2.48
C GLY A 252 -3.55 4.70 3.90
N THR A 253 -4.46 5.51 4.47
CA THR A 253 -5.07 5.29 5.80
C THR A 253 -6.04 4.12 5.80
N VAL A 254 -6.86 3.99 4.75
CA VAL A 254 -7.79 2.86 4.58
C VAL A 254 -7.02 1.54 4.43
N TYR A 255 -5.92 1.55 3.67
CA TYR A 255 -5.02 0.40 3.60
C TYR A 255 -4.38 0.08 4.95
N GLU A 256 -3.81 1.08 5.63
CA GLU A 256 -3.18 0.94 6.95
C GLU A 256 -4.13 0.35 8.01
N GLY A 257 -5.40 0.77 8.01
CA GLY A 257 -6.41 0.32 8.98
C GLY A 257 -7.07 -1.02 8.67
N THR A 258 -6.77 -1.64 7.53
CA THR A 258 -7.39 -2.91 7.09
C THR A 258 -6.40 -3.98 6.65
N GLU A 259 -5.17 -3.59 6.31
CA GLU A 259 -4.08 -4.40 5.74
C GLU A 259 -4.48 -5.22 4.49
N ASN A 260 -5.63 -4.91 3.88
CA ASN A 260 -6.22 -5.62 2.75
C ASN A 260 -6.27 -4.69 1.53
N LEU A 261 -5.53 -5.02 0.48
CA LEU A 261 -5.37 -4.19 -0.72
C LEU A 261 -6.69 -4.03 -1.51
N ALA A 262 -7.66 -4.93 -1.36
CA ALA A 262 -8.96 -4.78 -2.02
C ALA A 262 -9.74 -3.56 -1.51
N VAL A 263 -9.54 -3.15 -0.25
CA VAL A 263 -10.28 -2.03 0.36
C VAL A 263 -9.92 -0.68 -0.28
N PRO A 264 -8.64 -0.24 -0.36
CA PRO A 264 -8.29 0.99 -1.06
C PRO A 264 -8.54 0.89 -2.58
N VAL A 265 -8.41 -0.29 -3.21
CA VAL A 265 -8.74 -0.47 -4.64
C VAL A 265 -10.21 -0.17 -4.90
N LEU A 266 -11.12 -0.68 -4.07
CA LEU A 266 -12.56 -0.39 -4.19
C LEU A 266 -12.84 1.09 -3.92
N VAL A 267 -12.24 1.70 -2.89
CA VAL A 267 -12.40 3.14 -2.63
C VAL A 267 -11.95 3.96 -3.84
N HIS A 268 -10.74 3.69 -4.36
CA HIS A 268 -10.14 4.42 -5.48
C HIS A 268 -10.98 4.26 -6.74
N GLY A 269 -11.21 3.01 -7.18
CA GLY A 269 -11.96 2.74 -8.41
C GLY A 269 -13.38 3.32 -8.39
N LEU A 270 -14.09 3.19 -7.26
CA LEU A 270 -15.48 3.67 -7.15
C LEU A 270 -15.56 5.20 -7.08
N TYR A 271 -14.67 5.90 -6.37
CA TYR A 271 -14.70 7.36 -6.38
C TYR A 271 -14.38 7.88 -7.80
N GLN A 272 -13.39 7.28 -8.48
CA GLN A 272 -12.97 7.75 -9.80
C GLN A 272 -14.06 7.51 -10.86
N ALA A 273 -14.69 6.33 -10.84
CA ALA A 273 -15.84 6.02 -11.71
C ALA A 273 -17.03 6.96 -11.44
N ALA A 274 -17.31 7.31 -10.18
CA ALA A 274 -18.36 8.26 -9.84
C ALA A 274 -18.07 9.68 -10.36
N LEU A 275 -16.82 10.15 -10.29
CA LEU A 275 -16.41 11.44 -10.84
C LEU A 275 -16.59 11.49 -12.37
N PHE A 276 -16.19 10.44 -13.08
CA PHE A 276 -16.39 10.35 -14.52
C PHE A 276 -17.87 10.28 -14.93
N ALA A 277 -18.68 9.51 -14.20
CA ALA A 277 -20.13 9.46 -14.45
C ALA A 277 -20.79 10.83 -14.24
N VAL A 278 -20.43 11.56 -13.18
CA VAL A 278 -20.90 12.93 -12.95
C VAL A 278 -20.40 13.89 -14.04
N ALA A 279 -19.15 13.75 -14.50
CA ALA A 279 -18.63 14.59 -15.58
C ALA A 279 -19.41 14.40 -16.89
N VAL A 280 -19.79 13.17 -17.25
CA VAL A 280 -20.65 12.92 -18.42
C VAL A 280 -22.02 13.59 -18.26
N LEU A 281 -22.68 13.43 -17.10
CA LEU A 281 -23.99 14.03 -16.80
C LEU A 281 -24.01 15.57 -16.73
N VAL A 282 -22.85 16.22 -16.70
CA VAL A 282 -22.70 17.69 -16.69
C VAL A 282 -22.39 18.24 -18.09
N VAL A 283 -21.91 17.39 -19.01
CA VAL A 283 -21.44 17.75 -20.35
C VAL A 283 -22.45 17.37 -21.45
N VAL A 284 -23.24 16.31 -21.23
CA VAL A 284 -24.24 15.76 -22.16
C VAL A 284 -25.66 16.11 -21.70
#